data_AF-A0A9K3M4J8-F1
#
_entry.id   AF-A0A9K3M4J8-F1
#
_cell.length_a   1.000
_cell.length_b   1.000
_cell.length_c   1.000
_cell.angle_alpha   90.00
_cell.angle_beta   90.00
_cell.angle_gamma   90.00
#
_symmetry.space_group_name_H-M   'P 1'
#
loop_
_entity.id
_entity.type
_entity.pdbx_description
1 polymer ?
#
loop_
_entity_poly.entity_id
_entity_poly.type
_entity_poly.pdbx_seq_one_letter_code
_entity_poly.pdbx_strand_id
1 'polypeptide(L)'
;MELTNQILTLVQDLSFGLALWRIQGHRRTSLVFVCPQQPNLKLPLSRLDDGICDCCDGTDEPNGVVSCRDDCEEMLRAERDARAKLQHDFQQGYKKRRSDIEHFQTLRQFKLQQVDELETKLNEEVVPSIEDTQKQKYVKSRVSLVRDCSSVFHELPDKTTG
;
A
#
# COMPACT_ATOMS: atom_id res chain seq x y z
N MET A 1 -13.04 44.83 26.39
CA MET A 1 -13.49 43.98 25.26
C MET A 1 -12.36 43.00 24.95
N GLU A 2 -12.67 41.85 24.37
CA GLU A 2 -11.77 40.67 24.21
C GLU A 2 -11.62 39.74 25.44
N LEU A 3 -12.73 39.28 26.01
CA LEU A 3 -12.77 38.00 26.77
C LEU A 3 -14.10 37.24 26.56
N THR A 4 -14.57 37.11 25.32
CA THR A 4 -15.76 36.28 25.02
C THR A 4 -15.64 35.55 23.69
N ASN A 5 -14.48 34.93 23.39
CA ASN A 5 -14.30 34.12 22.18
C ASN A 5 -13.81 32.70 22.46
N GLN A 6 -14.35 32.07 23.50
CA GLN A 6 -14.16 30.64 23.79
C GLN A 6 -15.47 29.88 24.10
N ILE A 7 -16.64 30.42 23.74
CA ILE A 7 -17.92 29.71 23.87
C ILE A 7 -18.73 29.87 22.58
N LEU A 8 -18.17 29.41 21.46
CA LEU A 8 -18.84 29.39 20.15
C LEU A 8 -18.44 28.16 19.31
N THR A 9 -18.20 27.01 19.95
CA THR A 9 -17.99 25.71 19.27
C THR A 9 -18.73 24.55 19.94
N LEU A 10 -19.79 24.81 20.71
CA LEU A 10 -20.52 23.75 21.43
C LEU A 10 -22.04 23.67 21.17
N VAL A 11 -22.57 24.36 20.17
CA VAL A 11 -23.99 24.19 19.77
C VAL A 11 -24.16 24.27 18.25
N GLN A 12 -23.58 23.34 17.51
CA GLN A 12 -23.92 23.13 16.09
C GLN A 12 -23.96 21.65 15.66
N ASP A 13 -24.18 20.70 16.57
CA ASP A 13 -24.35 19.27 16.19
C ASP A 13 -25.47 18.55 16.97
N LEU A 14 -26.64 19.20 17.10
CA LEU A 14 -27.87 18.54 17.59
C LEU A 14 -29.10 18.88 16.74
N SER A 15 -28.90 19.04 15.42
CA SER A 15 -30.02 19.09 14.44
C SER A 15 -29.82 18.18 13.22
N PHE A 16 -28.79 17.33 13.22
CA PHE A 16 -28.65 16.21 12.28
C PHE A 16 -29.04 14.85 12.89
N GLY A 17 -29.96 14.86 13.88
CA GLY A 17 -30.37 13.66 14.63
C GLY A 17 -31.70 13.02 14.22
N LEU A 18 -32.46 13.58 13.26
CA LEU A 18 -33.84 13.15 12.99
C LEU A 18 -34.22 13.14 11.49
N ALA A 19 -33.25 13.03 10.58
CA ALA A 19 -33.52 12.95 9.13
C ALA A 19 -32.76 11.81 8.41
N LEU A 20 -32.39 10.75 9.13
CA LEU A 20 -31.85 9.50 8.56
C LEU A 20 -32.48 8.23 9.17
N TRP A 21 -33.74 8.30 9.61
CA TRP A 21 -34.58 7.11 9.89
C TRP A 21 -35.77 7.02 8.93
N ARG A 22 -35.58 7.45 7.68
CA ARG A 22 -36.56 7.25 6.61
C ARG A 22 -36.01 6.25 5.58
N ILE A 23 -36.42 4.99 5.79
CA ILE A 23 -36.41 3.87 4.84
C ILE A 23 -35.02 3.29 4.50
N GLN A 24 -34.35 2.69 5.49
CA GLN A 24 -33.75 1.40 5.18
C GLN A 24 -34.91 0.41 5.15
N GLY A 25 -35.38 0.08 3.95
CA GLY A 25 -36.27 -1.05 3.76
C GLY A 25 -35.59 -2.27 4.39
N HIS A 26 -36.07 -2.70 5.55
CA HIS A 26 -35.85 -4.05 6.03
C HIS A 26 -36.49 -4.97 4.99
N ARG A 27 -35.72 -5.33 3.97
CA ARG A 27 -36.00 -6.52 3.17
C ARG A 27 -35.63 -7.73 4.05
N ARG A 28 -36.41 -7.96 5.10
CA ARG A 28 -36.31 -9.16 5.93
C ARG A 28 -37.45 -10.10 5.58
N THR A 29 -37.23 -10.89 4.54
CA THR A 29 -37.89 -12.17 4.38
C THR A 29 -36.85 -13.18 3.87
N SER A 30 -35.84 -13.46 4.69
CA SER A 30 -35.13 -14.73 4.51
C SER A 30 -36.05 -15.80 5.08
N LEU A 31 -36.79 -16.51 4.21
CA LEU A 31 -37.62 -17.67 4.55
C LEU A 31 -36.77 -18.93 4.80
N VAL A 32 -35.57 -18.74 5.34
CA VAL A 32 -34.51 -19.74 5.39
C VAL A 32 -33.92 -19.75 6.79
N PHE A 33 -33.93 -20.92 7.40
CA PHE A 33 -33.23 -21.24 8.64
C PHE A 33 -31.80 -21.68 8.32
N VAL A 34 -30.86 -21.34 9.20
CA VAL A 34 -29.45 -21.70 9.07
C VAL A 34 -29.06 -22.42 10.34
N CYS A 35 -28.57 -23.65 10.20
CA CYS A 35 -28.12 -24.43 11.35
C CYS A 35 -26.96 -23.69 12.05
N PRO A 36 -26.95 -23.57 13.39
CA PRO A 36 -25.94 -22.79 14.12
C PRO A 36 -24.50 -23.25 13.85
N GLN A 37 -24.28 -24.57 13.79
CA GLN A 37 -22.95 -25.15 13.54
C GLN A 37 -22.61 -25.30 12.06
N GLN A 38 -23.59 -25.20 11.16
CA GLN A 38 -23.43 -25.36 9.72
C GLN A 38 -23.92 -24.10 8.99
N PRO A 39 -23.16 -22.98 9.02
CA PRO A 39 -23.59 -21.70 8.41
C PRO A 39 -23.77 -21.78 6.88
N ASN A 40 -23.20 -22.81 6.25
CA ASN A 40 -23.34 -23.09 4.83
C ASN A 40 -24.64 -23.87 4.51
N LEU A 41 -25.26 -24.51 5.50
CA LEU A 41 -26.50 -25.26 5.35
C LEU A 41 -27.70 -24.33 5.58
N LYS A 42 -28.54 -24.23 4.55
CA LYS A 42 -29.70 -23.34 4.48
C LYS A 42 -30.96 -24.17 4.28
N LEU A 43 -31.81 -24.22 5.30
CA LEU A 43 -33.04 -25.00 5.31
C LEU A 43 -34.26 -24.09 5.06
N PRO A 44 -35.25 -24.50 4.25
CA PRO A 44 -36.52 -23.80 4.18
C PRO A 44 -37.32 -24.00 5.48
N LEU A 45 -38.23 -23.08 5.81
CA LEU A 45 -39.07 -23.20 7.01
C LEU A 45 -39.94 -24.47 7.05
N SER A 46 -40.16 -25.13 5.92
CA SER A 46 -40.90 -26.40 5.86
C SER A 46 -40.13 -27.61 6.39
N ARG A 47 -38.83 -27.47 6.63
CA ARG A 47 -37.92 -28.50 7.17
C ARG A 47 -37.62 -28.29 8.66
N LEU A 48 -38.42 -27.48 9.33
CA LEU A 48 -38.34 -27.29 10.77
C LEU A 48 -39.48 -28.04 11.41
N ASP A 49 -39.19 -28.85 12.41
CA ASP A 49 -40.15 -29.68 13.13
C ASP A 49 -41.01 -30.58 12.20
N ASP A 50 -40.42 -31.08 11.11
CA ASP A 50 -41.06 -32.00 10.15
C ASP A 50 -40.77 -33.48 10.44
N GLY A 51 -39.96 -33.75 11.49
CA GLY A 51 -39.58 -35.09 11.93
C GLY A 51 -38.37 -35.66 11.20
N ILE A 52 -37.61 -34.86 10.44
CA ILE A 52 -36.37 -35.27 9.79
C ILE A 52 -35.22 -34.45 10.35
N CYS A 53 -34.16 -35.11 10.83
CA CYS A 53 -32.96 -34.42 11.31
C CYS A 53 -32.11 -33.97 10.11
N ASP A 54 -32.20 -32.69 9.75
CA ASP A 54 -31.41 -32.04 8.71
C ASP A 54 -30.14 -31.35 9.27
N CYS A 55 -30.15 -30.81 10.50
CA CYS A 55 -28.95 -30.26 11.14
C CYS A 55 -28.16 -31.36 11.90
N CYS A 56 -26.82 -31.30 11.87
CA CYS A 56 -25.97 -32.27 12.59
C CYS A 56 -26.07 -32.19 14.13
N ASP A 57 -26.62 -31.09 14.67
CA ASP A 57 -26.87 -30.89 16.10
C ASP A 57 -28.35 -31.08 16.46
N GLY A 58 -29.20 -31.39 15.48
CA GLY A 58 -30.64 -31.58 15.66
C GLY A 58 -31.40 -30.31 16.07
N THR A 59 -30.81 -29.12 15.87
CA THR A 59 -31.44 -27.84 16.27
C THR A 59 -32.70 -27.49 15.48
N ASP A 60 -32.95 -28.20 14.40
CA ASP A 60 -34.14 -28.12 13.55
C ASP A 60 -35.35 -28.91 14.08
N GLU A 61 -35.17 -29.85 15.01
CA GLU A 61 -36.23 -30.72 15.59
C GLU A 61 -36.31 -30.65 17.14
N PRO A 62 -36.45 -29.47 17.76
CA PRO A 62 -36.46 -29.33 19.22
C PRO A 62 -37.71 -29.90 19.91
N ASN A 63 -38.81 -30.13 19.18
CA ASN A 63 -40.10 -30.49 19.77
C ASN A 63 -40.18 -31.93 20.32
N GLY A 64 -39.12 -32.74 20.13
CA GLY A 64 -39.00 -34.07 20.74
C GLY A 64 -39.88 -35.16 20.12
N VAL A 65 -40.49 -34.89 18.96
CA VAL A 65 -41.19 -35.91 18.15
C VAL A 65 -40.17 -36.94 17.61
N VAL A 66 -38.95 -36.48 17.32
CA VAL A 66 -37.80 -37.30 16.91
C VAL A 66 -36.60 -36.96 17.79
N SER A 67 -35.74 -37.96 18.05
CA SER A 67 -34.49 -37.77 18.79
C SER A 67 -33.33 -37.71 17.79
N CYS A 68 -32.80 -36.50 17.56
CA CYS A 68 -31.62 -36.27 16.74
C CYS A 68 -30.35 -36.41 17.59
N ARG A 69 -29.30 -37.00 17.00
CA ARG A 69 -27.97 -37.14 17.63
C ARG A 69 -27.10 -35.94 17.23
N ASP A 70 -26.34 -35.40 18.18
CA ASP A 70 -25.26 -34.45 17.88
C ASP A 70 -24.01 -35.21 17.43
N ASP A 71 -23.67 -35.09 16.14
CA ASP A 71 -22.44 -35.61 15.55
C ASP A 71 -21.65 -34.52 14.78
N CYS A 72 -21.97 -33.24 15.02
CA CYS A 72 -21.35 -32.11 14.34
C CYS A 72 -19.82 -32.08 14.47
N GLU A 73 -19.27 -32.54 15.60
CA GLU A 73 -17.82 -32.55 15.81
C GLU A 73 -17.11 -33.52 14.85
N GLU A 74 -17.70 -34.66 14.54
CA GLU A 74 -17.14 -35.62 13.58
C GLU A 74 -17.36 -35.13 12.15
N MET A 75 -18.58 -34.69 11.83
CA MET A 75 -18.94 -34.22 10.49
C MET A 75 -18.15 -32.98 10.05
N LEU A 76 -17.89 -32.04 10.96
CA LEU A 76 -17.28 -30.74 10.64
C LEU A 76 -15.78 -30.65 10.92
N ARG A 77 -15.16 -31.70 11.48
CA ARG A 77 -13.74 -31.70 11.86
C ARG A 77 -12.83 -31.27 10.70
N ALA A 78 -12.98 -31.91 9.55
CA ALA A 78 -12.13 -31.64 8.39
C ALA A 78 -12.26 -30.19 7.89
N GLU A 79 -13.47 -29.65 7.86
CA GLU A 79 -13.72 -28.25 7.45
C GLU A 79 -13.14 -27.27 8.48
N ARG A 80 -13.35 -27.52 9.78
CA ARG A 80 -12.82 -26.69 10.87
C ARG A 80 -11.29 -26.68 10.89
N ASP A 81 -10.66 -27.85 10.77
CA ASP A 81 -9.21 -27.99 10.72
C ASP A 81 -8.62 -27.31 9.48
N ALA A 82 -9.24 -27.49 8.31
CA ALA A 82 -8.81 -26.83 7.08
C ALA A 82 -8.92 -25.30 7.20
N ARG A 83 -10.01 -24.79 7.77
CA ARG A 83 -10.22 -23.36 8.01
C ARG A 83 -9.22 -22.79 9.01
N ALA A 84 -8.97 -23.50 10.11
CA ALA A 84 -7.99 -23.09 11.12
C ALA A 84 -6.58 -23.04 10.53
N LYS A 85 -6.20 -24.05 9.76
CA LYS A 85 -4.92 -24.09 9.04
C LYS A 85 -4.79 -22.92 8.05
N LEU A 86 -5.80 -22.69 7.22
CA LEU A 86 -5.80 -21.58 6.27
C LEU A 86 -5.65 -20.23 6.96
N GLN A 87 -6.38 -20.00 8.06
CA GLN A 87 -6.29 -18.78 8.84
C GLN A 87 -4.89 -18.59 9.45
N HIS A 88 -4.32 -19.66 9.99
CA HIS A 88 -2.97 -19.66 10.54
C HIS A 88 -1.92 -19.33 9.46
N ASP A 89 -1.96 -20.03 8.32
CA ASP A 89 -1.01 -19.85 7.22
C ASP A 89 -1.12 -18.43 6.64
N PHE A 90 -2.35 -17.91 6.53
CA PHE A 90 -2.59 -16.52 6.14
C PHE A 90 -1.95 -15.52 7.10
N GLN A 91 -2.11 -15.71 8.42
CA GLN A 91 -1.52 -14.82 9.43
C GLN A 91 0.02 -14.83 9.36
N GLN A 92 0.63 -15.99 9.14
CA GLN A 92 2.08 -16.09 8.97
C GLN A 92 2.55 -15.35 7.72
N GLY A 93 1.92 -15.61 6.57
CA GLY A 93 2.22 -14.94 5.32
C GLY A 93 2.04 -13.43 5.41
N TYR A 94 0.97 -12.98 6.09
CA TYR A 94 0.69 -11.56 6.32
C TYR A 94 1.80 -10.87 7.14
N LYS A 95 2.25 -11.49 8.23
CA LYS A 95 3.34 -10.97 9.06
C LYS A 95 4.63 -10.82 8.27
N LYS A 96 5.00 -11.85 7.51
CA LYS A 96 6.20 -11.82 6.65
C LYS A 96 6.10 -10.71 5.60
N ARG A 97 4.98 -10.67 4.86
CA ARG A 97 4.74 -9.64 3.84
C ARG A 97 4.85 -8.24 4.42
N ARG A 98 4.31 -8.00 5.62
CA ARG A 98 4.41 -6.68 6.27
C ARG A 98 5.86 -6.31 6.55
N SER A 99 6.62 -7.22 7.14
CA SER A 99 8.05 -7.02 7.41
C SER A 99 8.86 -6.77 6.13
N ASP A 100 8.58 -7.52 5.07
CA ASP A 100 9.27 -7.37 3.78
C ASP A 100 8.97 -6.02 3.14
N ILE A 101 7.72 -5.55 3.21
CA ILE A 101 7.32 -4.22 2.70
C ILE A 101 8.02 -3.12 3.48
N GLU A 102 8.02 -3.19 4.81
CA GLU A 102 8.68 -2.21 5.68
C GLU A 102 10.20 -2.16 5.39
N HIS A 103 10.84 -3.33 5.32
CA HIS A 103 12.27 -3.43 5.01
C HIS A 103 12.60 -2.87 3.61
N PHE A 104 11.78 -3.19 2.61
CA PHE A 104 11.95 -2.68 1.25
C PHE A 104 11.81 -1.16 1.19
N GLN A 105 10.86 -0.58 1.91
CA GLN A 105 10.68 0.87 1.97
C GLN A 105 11.92 1.56 2.53
N THR A 106 12.48 1.06 3.63
CA THR A 106 13.72 1.59 4.21
C THR A 106 14.89 1.47 3.25
N LEU A 107 15.07 0.29 2.64
CA LEU A 107 16.16 0.05 1.68
C LEU A 107 16.05 0.99 0.47
N ARG A 108 14.84 1.16 -0.06
CA ARG A 108 14.57 2.07 -1.17
C ARG A 108 14.92 3.50 -0.81
N GLN A 109 14.52 3.97 0.37
CA GLN A 109 14.83 5.33 0.82
C GLN A 109 16.34 5.55 0.93
N PHE A 110 17.07 4.60 1.53
CA PHE A 110 18.53 4.64 1.62
C PHE A 110 19.23 4.63 0.26
N LYS A 111 18.71 3.84 -0.70
CA LYS A 111 19.26 3.81 -2.07
C LYS A 111 18.99 5.08 -2.84
N LEU A 112 17.81 5.69 -2.67
CA LEU A 112 17.49 6.98 -3.27
C LEU A 112 18.41 8.09 -2.75
N GLN A 113 18.71 8.11 -1.45
CA GLN A 113 19.66 9.07 -0.88
C GLN A 113 21.08 8.92 -1.47
N GLN A 114 21.54 7.68 -1.67
CA GLN A 114 22.84 7.44 -2.31
C GLN A 114 22.87 7.93 -3.76
N VAL A 115 21.77 7.71 -4.51
CA VAL A 115 21.68 8.21 -5.88
C VAL A 115 21.78 9.73 -5.90
N ASP A 116 21.02 10.41 -5.04
CA ASP A 116 21.02 11.87 -4.91
C ASP A 116 22.41 12.43 -4.52
N GLU A 117 23.09 11.78 -3.58
CA GLU A 117 24.46 12.15 -3.18
C GLU A 117 25.45 12.00 -4.34
N LEU A 118 25.38 10.88 -5.07
CA LEU A 118 26.25 10.63 -6.22
C LEU A 118 25.97 11.59 -7.38
N GLU A 119 24.70 11.90 -7.64
CA GLU A 119 24.30 12.90 -8.64
C GLU A 119 24.82 14.30 -8.28
N THR A 120 24.75 14.67 -7.01
CA THR A 120 25.30 15.94 -6.52
C THR A 120 26.81 16.00 -6.71
N LYS A 121 27.56 14.97 -6.28
CA LYS A 121 29.02 14.91 -6.48
C LYS A 121 29.43 14.94 -7.95
N LEU A 122 28.68 14.23 -8.80
CA LEU A 122 28.92 14.26 -10.23
C LEU A 122 28.77 15.68 -10.79
N ASN A 123 27.71 16.40 -10.42
CA ASN A 123 27.39 17.71 -10.94
C ASN A 123 28.25 18.85 -10.35
N GLU A 124 28.65 18.76 -9.08
CA GLU A 124 29.37 19.82 -8.39
C GLU A 124 30.90 19.67 -8.45
N GLU A 125 31.41 18.44 -8.51
CA GLU A 125 32.86 18.21 -8.50
C GLU A 125 33.37 17.76 -9.87
N VAL A 126 32.74 16.74 -10.45
CA VAL A 126 33.27 16.06 -11.65
C VAL A 126 33.02 16.88 -12.91
N VAL A 127 31.78 17.33 -13.14
CA VAL A 127 31.41 18.11 -14.34
C VAL A 127 32.22 19.41 -14.43
N PRO A 128 32.33 20.25 -13.38
CA PRO A 128 33.12 21.48 -13.44
C PRO A 128 34.62 21.20 -13.66
N SER A 129 35.16 20.15 -13.03
CA SER A 129 36.57 19.75 -13.24
C SER A 129 36.86 19.37 -14.70
N ILE A 130 35.95 18.63 -15.34
CA ILE A 130 36.06 18.28 -16.75
C ILE A 130 35.97 19.55 -17.62
N GLU A 131 35.01 20.43 -17.35
CA GLU A 131 34.86 21.68 -18.08
C GLU A 131 36.11 22.56 -17.99
N ASP A 132 36.65 22.75 -16.78
CA ASP A 132 37.85 23.56 -16.55
C ASP A 132 39.07 22.97 -17.25
N THR A 133 39.22 21.64 -17.18
CA THR A 133 40.28 20.93 -17.90
C THR A 133 40.16 21.12 -19.41
N GLN A 134 38.94 21.08 -19.96
CA GLN A 134 38.69 21.33 -21.39
C GLN A 134 38.95 22.79 -21.79
N LYS A 135 38.47 23.77 -20.99
CA LYS A 135 38.71 25.20 -21.20
C LYS A 135 40.21 25.50 -21.19
N GLN A 136 40.97 24.96 -20.23
CA GLN A 136 42.43 25.12 -20.18
C GLN A 136 43.13 24.53 -21.41
N LYS A 137 42.74 23.32 -21.86
CA LYS A 137 43.29 22.71 -23.08
C LYS A 137 43.03 23.59 -24.30
N TYR A 138 41.80 24.10 -24.45
CA TYR A 138 41.43 25.00 -25.55
C TYR A 138 42.24 26.30 -25.53
N VAL A 139 42.33 26.97 -24.38
CA VAL A 139 43.11 28.22 -24.23
C VAL A 139 44.58 27.98 -24.53
N LYS A 140 45.19 26.93 -23.97
CA LYS A 140 46.60 26.58 -24.23
C LYS A 140 46.87 26.36 -25.73
N SER A 141 45.98 25.66 -26.42
CA SER A 141 46.08 25.44 -27.87
C SER A 141 45.96 26.74 -28.69
N ARG A 142 45.05 27.65 -28.32
CA ARG A 142 44.94 28.96 -29.01
C ARG A 142 46.14 29.85 -28.76
N VAL A 143 46.63 29.90 -27.52
CA VAL A 143 47.80 30.70 -27.16
C VAL A 143 49.05 30.18 -27.86
N SER A 144 49.23 28.86 -27.99
CA SER A 144 50.37 28.31 -28.75
C SER A 144 50.31 28.71 -30.21
N LEU A 145 49.15 28.56 -30.87
CA LEU A 145 48.95 28.98 -32.27
C LEU A 145 49.29 30.46 -32.50
N VAL A 146 48.89 31.35 -31.60
CA VAL A 146 49.19 32.78 -31.69
C VAL A 146 50.69 33.04 -31.51
N ARG A 147 51.32 32.34 -30.56
CA ARG A 147 52.76 32.44 -30.30
C ARG A 147 53.59 32.00 -31.51
N ASP A 148 53.21 30.89 -32.13
CA ASP A 148 53.86 30.33 -33.32
C ASP A 148 53.71 31.28 -34.53
N CYS A 149 52.55 31.92 -34.70
CA CYS A 149 52.35 32.93 -35.74
C CYS A 149 53.21 34.18 -35.50
N SER A 150 53.37 34.59 -34.23
CA SER A 150 54.20 35.75 -33.85
C SER A 150 55.68 35.51 -34.11
N SER A 151 56.19 34.28 -33.94
CA SER A 151 57.59 33.97 -34.26
C SER A 151 57.87 34.01 -35.75
N VAL A 152 56.88 33.65 -36.60
CA VAL A 152 56.99 33.73 -38.07
C VAL A 152 57.07 35.18 -38.56
N PHE A 153 56.43 36.13 -37.85
CA PHE A 153 56.43 37.54 -38.25
C PHE A 153 57.79 38.24 -38.06
N HIS A 154 58.64 37.74 -37.16
CA HIS A 154 60.00 38.27 -36.94
C HIS A 154 61.05 37.80 -37.97
N GLU A 155 60.70 36.84 -38.84
CA GLU A 155 61.57 36.36 -39.93
C GLU A 155 61.24 37.00 -41.30
N LEU A 156 60.29 37.94 -41.36
CA LEU A 156 60.00 38.67 -42.59
C LEU A 156 61.12 39.69 -42.86
N PRO A 157 61.83 39.61 -44.00
CA PRO A 157 62.85 40.59 -44.33
C PRO A 157 62.21 41.96 -44.52
N ASP A 158 62.79 42.96 -43.86
CA ASP A 158 62.38 44.35 -43.88
C ASP A 158 62.43 44.88 -45.32
N LYS A 159 61.27 44.97 -45.99
CA LYS A 159 61.15 45.58 -47.31
C LYS A 159 61.05 47.11 -47.17
N THR A 160 62.11 47.72 -46.64
CA THR A 160 62.31 49.16 -46.63
C THR A 160 63.66 49.51 -47.26
N THR A 161 63.82 49.17 -48.54
CA THR A 161 64.80 49.84 -49.41
C THR A 161 64.16 50.06 -50.78
N GLY A 162 63.98 51.34 -51.12
CA GLY A 162 63.36 51.85 -52.33
C GLY A 162 63.22 53.36 -52.24
#